data_AF-A0A2R6FAL7-F1
#
_entry.id   AF-A0A2R6FAL7-F1
#
_cell.length_a   1.000
_cell.length_b   1.000
_cell.length_c   1.000
_cell.angle_alpha   90.00
_cell.angle_beta   90.00
_cell.angle_gamma   90.00
#
_symmetry.space_group_name_H-M   'P 1'
#
loop_
_entity.id
_entity.type
_entity.pdbx_description
1 polymer ?
#
loop_
_entity_poly.entity_id
_entity_poly.type
_entity_poly.pdbx_seq_one_letter_code
_entity_poly.pdbx_strand_id
1 'polypeptide(L)'
;MLSYPGSTERTAADQREPRRFDLIDVSPAGEIERRSVELDTREFVYVDVEMSEGDGVDRVLDAIGETEGETNLAEAVLIVTLAGGGERVSSGPIEERGLGRDALTVRVNDRREFDEETGEYGEVAFADPDRAVEQRRRTVGLSANGREVEELVRETDAVPDSNVTETVEARVREWLDDRPAATFERTEPDSTEEGSMDAQDGRDGKSASGEATEGATTGEASSDVGPASEPALDAEGDENTGGAEGELSDGSAVAEATASPTAAVESPVENEDDDAEERNRGEGGEKKAESDRTTQSTLWD
;
A
#
# COMPACT_ATOMS: atom_id res chain seq x y z
N MET A 1 18.46 32.03 -14.15
CA MET A 1 17.13 31.40 -13.99
C MET A 1 17.34 29.92 -13.79
N LEU A 2 16.78 29.36 -12.72
CA LEU A 2 16.83 27.93 -12.44
C LEU A 2 15.44 27.36 -12.69
N SER A 3 15.35 26.23 -13.37
CA SER A 3 14.09 25.54 -13.54
C SER A 3 14.27 24.06 -13.73
N TYR A 4 13.26 23.34 -13.23
CA TYR A 4 13.14 21.91 -13.28
C TYR A 4 12.03 21.55 -14.27
N PRO A 5 12.34 20.87 -15.38
CA PRO A 5 11.32 20.43 -16.34
C PRO A 5 10.41 19.33 -15.77
N GLY A 6 10.84 18.65 -14.69
CA GLY A 6 10.14 17.53 -14.08
C GLY A 6 10.53 16.19 -14.68
N SER A 7 9.81 15.13 -14.29
CA SER A 7 9.93 13.79 -14.88
C SER A 7 9.25 13.72 -16.26
N THR A 8 9.77 12.88 -17.15
CA THR A 8 9.19 12.64 -18.48
C THR A 8 7.96 11.73 -18.44
N GLU A 9 7.77 11.01 -17.33
CA GLU A 9 6.62 10.14 -17.07
C GLU A 9 6.01 10.45 -15.70
N ARG A 10 4.74 10.10 -15.50
CA ARG A 10 4.12 10.15 -14.17
C ARG A 10 4.73 9.03 -13.32
N THR A 11 5.30 9.39 -12.18
CA THR A 11 5.91 8.44 -11.22
C THR A 11 5.09 8.29 -9.94
N ALA A 12 4.05 9.11 -9.79
CA ALA A 12 3.17 9.12 -8.63
C ALA A 12 1.73 9.38 -9.05
N ALA A 13 0.78 8.93 -8.23
CA ALA A 13 -0.65 9.03 -8.53
C ALA A 13 -1.16 10.47 -8.48
N ASP A 14 -0.61 11.34 -7.64
CA ASP A 14 -1.04 12.74 -7.44
C ASP A 14 -0.52 13.71 -8.51
N GLN A 15 0.34 13.24 -9.41
CA GLN A 15 0.95 14.00 -10.49
C GLN A 15 -0.01 14.25 -11.66
N ARG A 16 -0.92 15.22 -11.48
CA ARG A 16 -2.00 15.51 -12.45
C ARG A 16 -1.53 16.24 -13.70
N GLU A 17 -0.53 17.12 -13.59
CA GLU A 17 -0.11 17.95 -14.71
C GLU A 17 0.45 17.12 -15.88
N PRO A 18 0.31 17.60 -17.13
CA PRO A 18 0.98 17.01 -18.28
C PRO A 18 2.49 16.95 -18.08
N ARG A 19 3.10 15.85 -18.54
CA ARG A 19 4.56 15.74 -18.57
C ARG A 19 5.11 16.63 -19.67
N ARG A 20 6.28 17.22 -19.45
CA ARG A 20 6.90 18.15 -20.41
C ARG A 20 8.41 18.09 -20.34
N PHE A 21 9.04 18.57 -21.39
CA PHE A 21 10.45 18.95 -21.36
C PHE A 21 10.59 20.40 -21.83
N ASP A 22 11.67 21.04 -21.39
CA ASP A 22 11.99 22.41 -21.77
C ASP A 22 13.08 22.39 -22.85
N LEU A 23 12.83 23.08 -23.95
CA LEU A 23 13.82 23.44 -24.94
C LEU A 23 14.34 24.83 -24.61
N ILE A 24 15.66 24.94 -24.47
CA ILE A 24 16.34 26.18 -24.10
C ILE A 24 17.23 26.60 -25.26
N ASP A 25 16.90 27.75 -25.83
CA ASP A 25 17.68 28.38 -26.88
C ASP A 25 18.50 29.51 -26.26
N VAL A 26 19.83 29.45 -26.42
CA VAL A 26 20.74 30.47 -25.90
C VAL A 26 21.37 31.20 -27.07
N SER A 27 21.10 32.50 -27.18
CA SER A 27 21.65 33.33 -28.24
C SER A 27 23.14 33.60 -28.01
N PRO A 28 23.91 33.91 -29.07
CA PRO A 28 25.31 34.32 -28.92
C PRO A 28 25.51 35.58 -28.06
N ALA A 29 24.45 36.40 -27.91
CA ALA A 29 24.44 37.57 -27.04
C ALA A 29 24.15 37.22 -25.57
N GLY A 30 23.87 35.95 -25.27
CA GLY A 30 23.56 35.45 -23.93
C GLY A 30 22.08 35.55 -23.55
N GLU A 31 21.19 35.80 -24.50
CA GLU A 31 19.74 35.78 -24.25
C GLU A 31 19.26 34.34 -24.17
N ILE A 32 18.38 34.04 -23.21
CA ILE A 32 17.85 32.69 -22.98
C ILE A 32 16.36 32.71 -23.30
N GLU A 33 15.97 31.98 -24.33
CA GLU A 33 14.58 31.68 -24.65
C GLU A 33 14.23 30.27 -24.19
N ARG A 34 13.03 30.11 -23.66
CA ARG A 34 12.50 28.83 -23.22
C ARG A 34 11.21 28.52 -23.95
N ARG A 35 11.12 27.28 -24.43
CA ARG A 35 9.88 26.69 -24.92
C ARG A 35 9.62 25.36 -24.22
N SER A 36 8.51 25.28 -23.49
CA SER A 36 8.04 24.03 -22.91
C SER A 36 7.23 23.22 -23.93
N VAL A 37 7.48 21.93 -24.02
CA VAL A 37 6.80 21.00 -24.93
C VAL A 37 6.21 19.87 -24.10
N GLU A 38 4.89 19.68 -24.22
CA GLU A 38 4.17 18.58 -23.56
C GLU A 38 4.48 17.25 -24.25
N LEU A 39 4.54 16.19 -23.44
CA LEU A 39 4.79 14.82 -23.85
C LEU A 39 3.46 14.05 -23.90
N ASP A 40 3.34 13.22 -24.93
CA ASP A 40 2.28 12.24 -25.03
C ASP A 40 2.65 11.02 -24.17
N THR A 41 2.21 11.05 -22.91
CA THR A 41 2.47 10.01 -21.90
C THR A 41 1.19 9.27 -21.57
N ARG A 42 1.32 8.13 -20.88
CA ARG A 42 0.15 7.37 -20.44
C ARG A 42 -0.87 8.24 -19.70
N GLU A 43 -2.14 8.04 -20.06
CA GLU A 43 -3.26 8.75 -19.48
C GLU A 43 -3.52 8.31 -18.03
N PHE A 44 -3.70 9.28 -17.15
CA PHE A 44 -4.17 9.08 -15.78
C PHE A 44 -5.51 9.79 -15.69
N VAL A 45 -6.56 9.02 -15.47
CA VAL A 45 -7.93 9.54 -15.36
C VAL A 45 -8.27 9.65 -13.89
N TYR A 46 -8.70 10.83 -13.48
CA TYR A 46 -8.99 11.14 -12.08
C TYR A 46 -10.49 11.32 -11.89
N VAL A 47 -11.07 10.54 -10.98
CA VAL A 47 -12.47 10.65 -10.58
C VAL A 47 -12.50 11.02 -9.10
N ASP A 48 -12.61 12.32 -8.83
CA ASP A 48 -12.73 12.82 -7.47
C ASP A 48 -14.21 12.96 -7.11
N VAL A 49 -14.67 12.18 -6.13
CA VAL A 49 -16.07 12.09 -5.74
C VAL A 49 -16.25 12.68 -4.35
N GLU A 50 -16.94 13.82 -4.29
CA GLU A 50 -17.46 14.38 -3.05
C GLU A 50 -18.76 13.66 -2.69
N MET A 51 -18.74 12.92 -1.59
CA MET A 51 -19.85 12.10 -1.11
C MET A 51 -20.62 12.81 0.01
N SER A 52 -21.94 12.67 -0.03
CA SER A 52 -22.89 13.17 0.96
C SER A 52 -23.48 12.04 1.78
N GLU A 53 -24.18 12.38 2.86
CA GLU A 53 -24.90 11.38 3.67
C GLU A 53 -25.90 10.59 2.79
N GLY A 54 -25.86 9.25 2.88
CA GLY A 54 -26.65 8.35 2.06
C GLY A 54 -26.07 8.04 0.67
N ASP A 55 -24.94 8.66 0.29
CA ASP A 55 -24.21 8.23 -0.92
C ASP A 55 -23.45 6.94 -0.63
N GLY A 56 -23.62 5.95 -1.51
CA GLY A 56 -22.93 4.66 -1.47
C GLY A 56 -22.15 4.38 -2.74
N VAL A 57 -21.95 3.09 -3.04
CA VAL A 57 -21.16 2.65 -4.20
C VAL A 57 -21.74 3.14 -5.54
N ASP A 58 -23.07 3.21 -5.65
CA ASP A 58 -23.74 3.63 -6.88
C ASP A 58 -23.34 5.05 -7.31
N ARG A 59 -23.21 5.98 -6.35
CA ARG A 59 -22.78 7.36 -6.64
C ARG A 59 -21.38 7.41 -7.27
N VAL A 60 -20.48 6.54 -6.80
CA VAL A 60 -19.11 6.43 -7.31
C VAL A 60 -19.11 5.80 -8.70
N LEU A 61 -19.89 4.74 -8.91
CA LEU A 61 -20.02 4.09 -10.22
C LEU A 61 -20.61 5.03 -11.27
N ASP A 62 -21.58 5.86 -10.87
CA ASP A 62 -22.14 6.91 -11.72
C ASP A 62 -21.08 7.95 -12.10
N ALA A 63 -20.26 8.42 -11.14
CA ALA A 63 -19.17 9.36 -11.43
C ALA A 63 -18.11 8.79 -12.40
N ILE A 64 -17.80 7.49 -12.27
CA ILE A 64 -16.94 6.79 -13.22
C ILE A 64 -17.61 6.71 -14.59
N GLY A 65 -18.91 6.45 -14.64
CA GLY A 65 -19.69 6.42 -15.89
C GLY A 65 -19.78 7.78 -16.60
N GLU A 66 -19.92 8.88 -15.85
CA GLU A 66 -19.85 10.24 -16.38
C GLU A 66 -18.49 10.50 -17.02
N THR A 67 -17.41 10.17 -16.30
CA THR A 67 -16.03 10.34 -16.77
C THR A 67 -15.74 9.49 -18.00
N GLU A 68 -16.22 8.24 -18.02
CA GLU A 68 -16.13 7.33 -19.17
C GLU A 68 -16.83 7.90 -20.42
N GLY A 69 -17.92 8.66 -20.23
CA GLY A 69 -18.61 9.34 -21.32
C GLY A 69 -17.80 10.47 -21.95
N GLU A 70 -16.86 11.05 -21.21
CA GLU A 70 -16.02 12.17 -21.64
C GLU A 70 -14.61 11.73 -22.05
N THR A 71 -14.07 10.68 -21.43
CA THR A 71 -12.67 10.26 -21.51
C THR A 71 -12.57 8.76 -21.72
N ASN A 72 -11.60 8.32 -22.53
CA ASN A 72 -11.34 6.90 -22.74
C ASN A 72 -10.57 6.30 -21.55
N LEU A 73 -11.09 5.23 -20.97
CA LEU A 73 -10.42 4.52 -19.87
C LEU A 73 -9.45 3.44 -20.35
N ALA A 74 -9.50 3.03 -21.63
CA ALA A 74 -8.66 1.95 -22.14
C ALA A 74 -7.16 2.28 -22.01
N GLU A 75 -6.40 1.36 -21.42
CA GLU A 75 -4.97 1.47 -21.10
C GLU A 75 -4.59 2.62 -20.13
N ALA A 76 -5.57 3.35 -19.61
CA ALA A 76 -5.36 4.44 -18.67
C ALA A 76 -5.20 3.93 -17.22
N VAL A 77 -4.54 4.73 -16.39
CA VAL A 77 -4.50 4.55 -14.94
C VAL A 77 -5.69 5.29 -14.33
N LEU A 78 -6.69 4.57 -13.84
CA LEU A 78 -7.87 5.16 -13.22
C LEU A 78 -7.61 5.37 -11.72
N ILE A 79 -7.71 6.62 -11.26
CA ILE A 79 -7.55 7.00 -9.87
C ILE A 79 -8.87 7.57 -9.37
N VAL A 80 -9.52 6.83 -8.47
CA VAL A 80 -10.75 7.25 -7.82
C VAL A 80 -10.41 7.77 -6.43
N THR A 81 -10.83 8.99 -6.09
CA THR A 81 -10.65 9.57 -4.77
C THR A 81 -12.03 9.84 -4.17
N LEU A 82 -12.30 9.29 -2.98
CA LEU A 82 -13.54 9.56 -2.25
C LEU A 82 -13.26 10.54 -1.10
N ALA A 83 -14.10 11.55 -0.97
CA ALA A 83 -14.05 12.56 0.08
C ALA A 83 -15.46 12.87 0.60
N GLY A 84 -15.56 13.55 1.74
CA GLY A 84 -16.84 13.87 2.37
C GLY A 84 -17.36 12.76 3.29
N GLY A 85 -18.67 12.50 3.27
CA GLY A 85 -19.35 11.55 4.14
C GLY A 85 -19.90 10.34 3.38
N GLY A 86 -21.08 9.87 3.80
CA GLY A 86 -21.80 8.78 3.14
C GLY A 86 -21.47 7.41 3.71
N GLU A 87 -21.96 6.38 3.01
CA GLU A 87 -21.79 4.99 3.40
C GLU A 87 -20.37 4.49 3.09
N ARG A 88 -19.92 3.46 3.81
CA ARG A 88 -18.67 2.77 3.47
C ARG A 88 -18.84 2.11 2.09
N VAL A 89 -17.84 2.30 1.23
CA VAL A 89 -17.85 1.78 -0.13
C VAL A 89 -16.73 0.76 -0.27
N SER A 90 -17.04 -0.45 -0.75
CA SER A 90 -16.02 -1.45 -1.06
C SER A 90 -15.32 -1.11 -2.38
N SER A 91 -14.01 -1.35 -2.46
CA SER A 91 -13.25 -1.05 -3.68
C SER A 91 -13.53 -2.04 -4.82
N GLY A 92 -13.92 -3.28 -4.51
CA GLY A 92 -14.13 -4.35 -5.49
C GLY A 92 -15.04 -3.96 -6.67
N PRO A 93 -16.27 -3.47 -6.44
CA PRO A 93 -17.15 -3.04 -7.54
C PRO A 93 -16.58 -1.87 -8.36
N ILE A 94 -15.81 -0.97 -7.74
CA ILE A 94 -15.16 0.16 -8.41
C ILE A 94 -14.03 -0.34 -9.32
N GLU A 95 -13.21 -1.25 -8.80
CA GLU A 95 -12.12 -1.90 -9.55
C GLU A 95 -12.68 -2.70 -10.73
N GLU A 96 -13.72 -3.51 -10.51
CA GLU A 96 -14.41 -4.26 -11.55
C GLU A 96 -14.96 -3.33 -12.64
N ARG A 97 -15.57 -2.20 -12.25
CA ARG A 97 -16.09 -1.23 -13.21
C ARG A 97 -14.99 -0.66 -14.10
N GLY A 98 -13.85 -0.28 -13.55
CA GLY A 98 -12.74 0.29 -14.32
C GLY A 98 -12.02 -0.75 -15.18
N LEU A 99 -11.68 -1.90 -14.60
CA LEU A 99 -11.04 -3.01 -15.33
C LEU A 99 -11.93 -3.56 -16.45
N GLY A 100 -13.25 -3.59 -16.24
CA GLY A 100 -14.22 -3.96 -17.27
C GLY A 100 -14.26 -3.01 -18.47
N ARG A 101 -13.58 -1.85 -18.41
CA ARG A 101 -13.40 -0.87 -19.50
C ARG A 101 -11.96 -0.78 -19.99
N ASP A 102 -11.21 -1.85 -19.78
CA ASP A 102 -9.82 -1.98 -20.21
C ASP A 102 -8.87 -0.95 -19.57
N ALA A 103 -9.24 -0.37 -18.43
CA ALA A 103 -8.28 0.40 -17.63
C ALA A 103 -7.09 -0.48 -17.27
N LEU A 104 -5.89 0.08 -17.36
CA LEU A 104 -4.67 -0.67 -17.05
C LEU A 104 -4.61 -1.06 -15.57
N THR A 105 -5.02 -0.14 -14.71
CA THR A 105 -5.15 -0.36 -13.27
C THR A 105 -6.17 0.61 -12.70
N VAL A 106 -6.82 0.20 -11.63
CA VAL A 106 -7.73 1.05 -10.85
C VAL A 106 -7.14 1.20 -9.45
N ARG A 107 -7.03 2.45 -8.98
CA ARG A 107 -6.62 2.76 -7.61
C ARG A 107 -7.73 3.56 -6.94
N VAL A 108 -8.26 3.01 -5.85
CA VAL A 108 -9.27 3.68 -5.02
C VAL A 108 -8.58 4.26 -3.79
N ASN A 109 -8.74 5.56 -3.56
CA ASN A 109 -8.27 6.24 -2.36
C ASN A 109 -9.50 6.79 -1.62
N ASP A 110 -9.96 6.07 -0.61
CA ASP A 110 -11.00 6.57 0.28
C ASP A 110 -10.35 7.43 1.37
N ARG A 111 -10.56 8.75 1.32
CA ARG A 111 -10.01 9.72 2.28
C ARG A 111 -11.02 10.13 3.34
N ARG A 112 -12.17 9.47 3.37
CA ARG A 112 -13.24 9.79 4.32
C ARG A 112 -12.90 9.22 5.69
N GLU A 113 -13.22 9.98 6.72
CA GLU A 113 -13.10 9.54 8.11
C GLU A 113 -14.41 8.88 8.52
N PHE A 114 -14.34 7.66 9.09
CA PHE A 114 -15.50 6.94 9.60
C PHE A 114 -15.33 6.71 11.09
N ASP A 115 -16.34 7.07 11.89
CA ASP A 115 -16.37 6.70 13.30
C ASP A 115 -16.35 5.16 13.44
N GLU A 116 -15.42 4.67 14.25
CA GLU A 116 -15.20 3.25 14.51
C GLU A 116 -16.47 2.56 15.06
N GLU A 117 -17.34 3.31 15.74
CA GLU A 117 -18.62 2.82 16.29
C GLU A 117 -19.63 2.41 15.20
N THR A 118 -19.52 2.97 14.00
CA THR A 118 -20.39 2.62 12.85
C THR A 118 -19.83 1.43 12.06
N GLY A 119 -18.66 0.91 12.43
CA GLY A 119 -18.06 -0.29 11.86
C GLY A 119 -18.46 -1.52 12.63
N GLU A 120 -19.56 -2.16 12.24
CA GLU A 120 -19.71 -3.59 12.46
C GLU A 120 -18.70 -4.31 11.54
N TYR A 121 -17.40 -4.16 11.84
CA TYR A 121 -16.45 -5.21 11.51
C TYR A 121 -16.89 -6.38 12.37
N GLY A 122 -17.79 -7.21 11.84
CA GLY A 122 -18.18 -8.44 12.50
C GLY A 122 -16.90 -9.13 12.95
N GLU A 123 -16.84 -9.54 14.22
CA GLU A 123 -15.65 -10.12 14.81
C GLU A 123 -15.18 -11.28 13.92
N VAL A 124 -14.16 -11.03 13.10
CA VAL A 124 -13.60 -12.05 12.22
C VAL A 124 -12.72 -12.94 13.09
N ALA A 125 -13.34 -13.98 13.64
CA ALA A 125 -12.61 -15.02 14.33
C ALA A 125 -11.94 -15.93 13.28
N PHE A 126 -10.63 -15.75 13.10
CA PHE A 126 -9.83 -16.70 12.34
C PHE A 126 -9.76 -18.02 13.12
N ALA A 127 -9.91 -19.14 12.40
CA ALA A 127 -9.65 -20.44 13.00
C ALA A 127 -8.18 -20.52 13.44
N ASP A 128 -7.93 -21.19 14.57
CA ASP A 128 -6.58 -21.47 15.04
C ASP A 128 -5.86 -22.40 14.02
N PRO A 129 -4.82 -21.92 13.33
CA PRO A 129 -4.12 -22.70 12.32
C PRO A 129 -3.44 -23.93 12.94
N ASP A 130 -2.96 -23.84 14.18
CA ASP A 130 -2.33 -24.98 14.86
C ASP A 130 -3.35 -26.09 15.09
N ARG A 131 -4.57 -25.71 15.49
CA ARG A 131 -5.68 -26.66 15.63
C ARG A 131 -6.08 -27.30 14.29
N ALA A 132 -6.04 -26.55 13.19
CA ALA A 132 -6.33 -27.07 11.86
C ALA A 132 -5.26 -28.10 11.41
N VAL A 133 -3.98 -27.81 11.69
CA VAL A 133 -2.86 -28.71 11.42
C VAL A 133 -2.96 -29.97 12.27
N GLU A 134 -3.27 -29.86 13.57
CA GLU A 134 -3.43 -31.03 14.44
C GLU A 134 -4.53 -31.98 13.99
N GLN A 135 -5.68 -31.44 13.57
CA GLN A 135 -6.77 -32.24 13.01
C GLN A 135 -6.30 -32.98 11.75
N ARG A 136 -5.58 -32.29 10.86
CA ARG A 136 -5.04 -32.90 9.65
C ARG A 136 -4.04 -34.02 9.96
N ARG A 137 -3.15 -33.84 10.94
CA ARG A 137 -2.18 -34.88 11.38
C ARG A 137 -2.89 -36.18 11.79
N ARG A 138 -4.03 -36.10 12.48
CA ARG A 138 -4.81 -37.28 12.91
C ARG A 138 -5.45 -38.02 11.73
N THR A 139 -5.87 -37.30 10.70
CA THR A 139 -6.54 -37.87 9.51
C THR A 139 -5.58 -38.42 8.45
N VAL A 140 -4.32 -37.97 8.40
CA VAL A 140 -3.37 -38.41 7.36
C VAL A 140 -2.96 -39.89 7.52
N GLY A 141 -3.05 -40.46 8.73
CA GLY A 141 -2.76 -41.88 8.99
C GLY A 141 -1.27 -42.22 8.89
N LEU A 142 -0.39 -41.35 9.39
CA LEU A 142 1.06 -41.60 9.40
C LEU A 142 1.40 -42.89 10.17
N SER A 143 2.46 -43.60 9.77
CA SER A 143 3.01 -44.72 10.56
C SER A 143 3.62 -44.19 11.88
N ALA A 144 3.93 -45.06 12.84
CA ALA A 144 4.62 -44.64 14.08
C ALA A 144 5.93 -43.88 13.78
N ASN A 145 6.74 -44.43 12.88
CA ASN A 145 7.99 -43.82 12.44
C ASN A 145 7.76 -42.56 11.59
N GLY A 146 6.68 -42.51 10.80
CA GLY A 146 6.29 -41.32 10.03
C GLY A 146 5.87 -40.15 10.94
N ARG A 147 5.20 -40.43 12.07
CA ARG A 147 4.92 -39.42 13.11
C ARG A 147 6.19 -38.91 13.76
N GLU A 148 7.15 -39.79 14.03
CA GLU A 148 8.42 -39.40 14.65
C GLU A 148 9.28 -38.53 13.71
N VAL A 149 9.29 -38.80 12.41
CA VAL A 149 9.95 -37.92 11.43
C VAL A 149 9.25 -36.58 11.33
N GLU A 150 7.92 -36.56 11.27
CA GLU A 150 7.17 -35.30 11.17
C GLU A 150 7.28 -34.45 12.44
N GLU A 151 7.29 -35.06 13.63
CA GLU A 151 7.58 -34.36 14.90
C GLU A 151 9.00 -33.76 14.89
N LEU A 152 10.00 -34.52 14.41
CA LEU A 152 11.38 -34.06 14.32
C LEU A 152 11.54 -32.84 13.40
N VAL A 153 10.78 -32.76 12.31
CA VAL A 153 10.79 -31.61 11.40
C VAL A 153 10.07 -30.41 12.02
N ARG A 154 9.03 -30.65 12.82
CA ARG A 154 8.24 -29.60 13.49
C ARG A 154 8.96 -29.01 14.70
N GLU A 155 9.68 -29.82 15.46
CA GLU A 155 10.49 -29.38 16.60
C GLU A 155 11.81 -28.76 16.10
N THR A 156 11.73 -27.55 15.56
CA THR A 156 12.87 -26.79 15.02
C THR A 156 13.99 -26.52 16.04
N ASP A 157 13.69 -26.61 17.34
CA ASP A 157 14.67 -26.47 18.42
C ASP A 157 15.48 -27.76 18.69
N ALA A 158 14.99 -28.93 18.25
CA ALA A 158 15.64 -30.22 18.52
C ALA A 158 16.81 -30.49 17.57
N VAL A 159 16.71 -30.04 16.31
CA VAL A 159 17.73 -30.23 15.27
C VAL A 159 17.85 -28.97 14.42
N PRO A 160 19.06 -28.41 14.22
CA PRO A 160 19.25 -27.29 13.31
C PRO A 160 18.79 -27.64 11.88
N ASP A 161 18.16 -26.71 11.17
CA ASP A 161 17.61 -26.91 9.81
C ASP A 161 18.60 -27.58 8.85
N SER A 162 19.88 -27.16 8.93
CA SER A 162 20.97 -27.71 8.12
C SER A 162 21.24 -29.21 8.32
N ASN A 163 20.85 -29.78 9.46
CA ASN A 163 21.13 -31.15 9.85
C ASN A 163 19.86 -32.04 9.90
N VAL A 164 18.67 -31.50 9.66
CA VAL A 164 17.41 -32.26 9.71
C VAL A 164 17.45 -33.43 8.72
N THR A 165 17.92 -33.18 7.49
CA THR A 165 18.01 -34.22 6.45
C THR A 165 18.92 -35.38 6.87
N GLU A 166 20.13 -35.07 7.37
CA GLU A 166 21.08 -36.09 7.82
C GLU A 166 20.52 -36.88 9.01
N THR A 167 19.85 -36.20 9.95
CA THR A 167 19.27 -36.83 11.14
C THR A 167 18.11 -37.76 10.78
N VAL A 168 17.22 -37.33 9.88
CA VAL A 168 16.13 -38.17 9.36
C VAL A 168 16.70 -39.38 8.62
N GLU A 169 17.71 -39.18 7.77
CA GLU A 169 18.32 -40.27 7.01
C GLU A 169 18.97 -41.32 7.94
N ALA A 170 19.64 -40.88 9.01
CA ALA A 170 20.21 -41.77 10.02
C ALA A 170 19.12 -42.61 10.73
N ARG A 171 18.04 -41.96 11.20
CA ARG A 171 16.87 -42.62 11.82
C ARG A 171 16.20 -43.63 10.89
N VAL A 172 16.00 -43.26 9.62
CA VAL A 172 15.36 -44.14 8.63
C VAL A 172 16.23 -45.37 8.35
N ARG A 173 17.55 -45.20 8.21
CA ARG A 173 18.46 -46.35 8.04
C ARG A 173 18.41 -47.30 9.23
N GLU A 174 18.42 -46.78 10.46
CA GLU A 174 18.31 -47.59 11.68
C GLU A 174 17.04 -48.43 11.70
N TRP A 175 15.88 -47.84 11.37
CA TRP A 175 14.62 -48.60 11.36
C TRP A 175 14.53 -49.62 10.23
N LEU A 176 15.16 -49.35 9.08
CA LEU A 176 15.22 -50.30 7.96
C LEU A 176 16.13 -51.49 8.28
N ASP A 177 17.19 -51.28 9.06
CA ASP A 177 18.07 -52.36 9.52
C ASP A 177 17.38 -53.27 10.56
N ASP A 178 16.51 -52.73 11.41
CA ASP A 178 15.79 -53.52 12.42
C ASP A 178 14.58 -54.30 11.84
N ARG A 179 13.68 -53.65 11.09
CA ARG A 179 12.44 -54.29 10.56
C ARG A 179 11.95 -53.72 9.22
N PRO A 180 12.58 -54.05 8.09
CA PRO A 180 12.37 -53.35 6.82
C PRO A 180 10.93 -53.39 6.27
N ALA A 181 10.14 -54.42 6.58
CA ALA A 181 8.79 -54.58 6.02
C ALA A 181 7.69 -53.83 6.78
N ALA A 182 7.88 -53.54 8.08
CA ALA A 182 6.85 -52.94 8.94
C ALA A 182 7.12 -51.45 9.25
N THR A 183 8.26 -50.90 8.82
CA THR A 183 8.75 -49.58 9.21
C THR A 183 7.77 -48.44 8.90
N PHE A 184 7.02 -48.52 7.81
CA PHE A 184 6.14 -47.44 7.34
C PHE A 184 4.72 -47.90 7.01
N GLU A 185 4.24 -48.97 7.66
CA GLU A 185 2.84 -49.38 7.50
C GLU A 185 1.90 -48.27 7.98
N ARG A 186 0.92 -47.95 7.13
CA ARG A 186 -0.03 -46.87 7.38
C ARG A 186 -0.89 -47.21 8.59
N THR A 187 -1.02 -46.25 9.52
CA THR A 187 -1.99 -46.41 10.61
C THR A 187 -3.36 -46.04 10.08
N GLU A 188 -4.42 -46.73 10.51
CA GLU A 188 -5.77 -46.26 10.25
C GLU A 188 -5.95 -44.86 10.86
N PRO A 189 -6.50 -43.90 10.11
CA PRO A 189 -6.72 -42.56 10.63
C PRO A 189 -7.72 -42.60 11.78
N ASP A 190 -7.50 -41.75 12.78
CA ASP A 190 -8.43 -41.64 13.90
C ASP A 190 -9.74 -41.04 13.36
N SER A 191 -10.73 -41.91 13.19
CA SER A 191 -12.07 -41.55 12.74
C SER A 191 -12.87 -41.06 13.94
N THR A 192 -12.37 -40.03 14.62
CA THR A 192 -13.16 -39.37 15.66
C THR A 192 -14.28 -38.61 14.94
N GLU A 193 -15.50 -39.09 15.10
CA GLU A 193 -16.73 -38.38 14.69
C GLU A 193 -16.68 -36.93 15.17
N GLU A 194 -17.14 -36.01 14.33
CA GLU A 194 -17.24 -34.59 14.64
C GLU A 194 -18.08 -34.36 15.89
N GLY A 195 -17.39 -34.32 17.04
CA GLY A 195 -17.96 -33.97 18.32
C GLY A 195 -18.30 -32.49 18.32
N SER A 196 -19.54 -32.20 17.94
CA SER A 196 -20.38 -31.06 18.32
C SER A 196 -19.66 -30.06 19.24
N MET A 197 -19.21 -28.94 18.67
CA MET A 197 -18.83 -27.79 19.49
C MET A 197 -20.05 -27.34 20.30
N ASP A 198 -19.83 -27.29 21.61
CA ASP A 198 -20.77 -26.92 22.66
C ASP A 198 -21.20 -25.45 22.47
N ALA A 199 -22.38 -25.26 21.88
CA ALA A 199 -23.11 -24.00 21.96
C ALA A 199 -23.96 -24.02 23.23
N GLN A 200 -23.34 -23.71 24.39
CA GLN A 200 -24.10 -23.35 25.58
C GLN A 200 -24.50 -21.87 25.55
N ASP A 201 -25.82 -21.72 25.55
CA ASP A 201 -26.61 -20.72 26.29
C ASP A 201 -27.28 -19.61 25.48
N GLY A 202 -28.60 -19.52 25.68
CA GLY A 202 -29.53 -18.71 24.91
C GLY A 202 -30.92 -19.34 24.75
N ARG A 203 -31.50 -19.92 25.82
CA ARG A 203 -32.94 -20.21 25.87
C ARG A 203 -33.70 -18.91 26.14
N ASP A 204 -34.56 -18.50 25.20
CA ASP A 204 -36.02 -18.31 25.40
C ASP A 204 -36.68 -17.69 24.16
N GLY A 205 -37.78 -18.28 23.65
CA GLY A 205 -38.52 -17.64 22.54
C GLY A 205 -39.46 -18.48 21.65
N LYS A 206 -40.33 -19.30 22.24
CA LYS A 206 -41.70 -19.66 21.79
C LYS A 206 -42.11 -19.51 20.29
N SER A 207 -42.19 -20.65 19.60
CA SER A 207 -43.27 -21.16 18.71
C SER A 207 -44.14 -20.20 17.86
N ALA A 208 -44.07 -20.36 16.53
CA ALA A 208 -45.26 -20.36 15.67
C ALA A 208 -45.10 -21.25 14.43
N SER A 209 -46.13 -22.04 14.19
CA SER A 209 -46.36 -22.99 13.10
C SER A 209 -46.59 -22.29 11.75
N GLY A 210 -46.14 -22.90 10.65
CA GLY A 210 -46.47 -22.49 9.28
C GLY A 210 -46.09 -23.56 8.26
N GLU A 211 -47.06 -23.95 7.45
CA GLU A 211 -47.16 -25.18 6.65
C GLU A 211 -46.40 -25.15 5.32
N ALA A 212 -46.26 -26.33 4.73
CA ALA A 212 -45.51 -26.71 3.54
C ALA A 212 -45.87 -25.97 2.24
N THR A 213 -44.89 -25.83 1.34
CA THR A 213 -45.10 -25.97 -0.12
C THR A 213 -43.90 -26.67 -0.77
N GLU A 214 -44.19 -27.72 -1.53
CA GLU A 214 -43.25 -28.42 -2.41
C GLU A 214 -43.04 -27.64 -3.72
N GLY A 215 -41.83 -27.73 -4.27
CA GLY A 215 -41.50 -27.24 -5.61
C GLY A 215 -40.13 -27.73 -6.06
N ALA A 216 -40.09 -28.93 -6.63
CA ALA A 216 -38.90 -29.54 -7.23
C ALA A 216 -38.47 -28.81 -8.52
N THR A 217 -37.17 -28.59 -8.71
CA THR A 217 -36.51 -28.76 -10.02
C THR A 217 -35.04 -29.14 -9.85
N THR A 218 -34.64 -30.06 -10.72
CA THR A 218 -33.37 -30.79 -10.82
C THR A 218 -32.35 -30.01 -11.67
N GLY A 219 -31.04 -30.20 -11.42
CA GLY A 219 -30.01 -29.77 -12.36
C GLY A 219 -28.58 -29.91 -11.82
N GLU A 220 -27.97 -31.08 -12.05
CA GLU A 220 -26.53 -31.31 -11.91
C GLU A 220 -25.72 -30.48 -12.92
N ALA A 221 -24.58 -29.92 -12.48
CA ALA A 221 -23.39 -29.77 -13.31
C ALA A 221 -22.13 -29.60 -12.44
N SER A 222 -21.24 -30.59 -12.49
CA SER A 222 -19.86 -30.50 -12.04
C SER A 222 -19.08 -29.49 -12.88
N SER A 223 -18.19 -28.72 -12.25
CA SER A 223 -16.94 -28.29 -12.89
C SER A 223 -15.83 -28.13 -11.86
N ASP A 224 -14.79 -28.90 -12.15
CA ASP A 224 -13.47 -29.00 -11.58
C ASP A 224 -12.68 -27.70 -11.84
N VAL A 225 -12.12 -27.08 -10.79
CA VAL A 225 -11.10 -26.02 -10.92
C VAL A 225 -10.01 -26.30 -9.89
N GLY A 226 -8.83 -26.66 -10.40
CA GLY A 226 -7.61 -26.85 -9.62
C GLY A 226 -7.00 -25.53 -9.11
N PRO A 227 -6.08 -25.58 -8.15
CA PRO A 227 -5.56 -24.38 -7.49
C PRO A 227 -4.59 -23.62 -8.41
N ALA A 228 -4.89 -22.33 -8.63
CA ALA A 228 -3.99 -21.38 -9.25
C ALA A 228 -2.96 -20.88 -8.23
N SER A 229 -1.70 -20.78 -8.66
CA SER A 229 -0.56 -20.29 -7.89
C SER A 229 -0.67 -18.80 -7.59
N GLU A 230 -0.37 -18.43 -6.36
CA GLU A 230 -0.27 -17.04 -5.88
C GLU A 230 1.05 -16.39 -6.33
N PRO A 231 1.06 -15.15 -6.84
CA PRO A 231 2.25 -14.31 -6.87
C PRO A 231 2.36 -13.48 -5.59
N ALA A 232 3.50 -13.57 -4.92
CA ALA A 232 3.87 -12.73 -3.79
C ALA A 232 4.11 -11.27 -4.25
N LEU A 233 3.49 -10.32 -3.55
CA LEU A 233 3.79 -8.89 -3.65
C LEU A 233 4.33 -8.42 -2.30
N ASP A 234 5.63 -8.14 -2.25
CA ASP A 234 6.31 -7.46 -1.15
C ASP A 234 5.83 -6.00 -1.07
N ALA A 235 5.26 -5.63 0.08
CA ALA A 235 4.91 -4.26 0.43
C ALA A 235 5.84 -3.77 1.54
N GLU A 236 6.89 -3.05 1.17
CA GLU A 236 7.74 -2.31 2.11
C GLU A 236 7.01 -1.02 2.53
N GLY A 237 6.63 -0.93 3.80
CA GLY A 237 6.08 0.27 4.42
C GLY A 237 7.17 1.23 4.89
N ASP A 238 7.11 2.48 4.44
CA ASP A 238 8.01 3.57 4.82
C ASP A 238 7.45 4.30 6.07
N GLU A 239 8.01 4.04 7.24
CA GLU A 239 7.70 4.76 8.48
C GLU A 239 8.57 6.01 8.63
N ASN A 240 8.01 7.17 8.28
CA ASN A 240 8.59 8.47 8.58
C ASN A 240 8.25 8.89 10.01
N THR A 241 9.17 8.63 10.96
CA THR A 241 9.11 9.19 12.32
C THR A 241 10.10 10.35 12.46
N GLY A 242 9.59 11.57 12.30
CA GLY A 242 10.29 12.79 12.70
C GLY A 242 10.24 12.96 14.22
N GLY A 243 11.40 12.88 14.87
CA GLY A 243 11.52 12.98 16.33
C GLY A 243 12.82 13.64 16.78
N ALA A 244 12.70 14.92 17.12
CA ALA A 244 13.41 15.68 18.15
C ALA A 244 14.96 15.66 18.21
N GLU A 245 15.50 16.86 18.01
CA GLU A 245 16.89 17.23 18.27
C GLU A 245 17.25 17.03 19.75
N GLY A 246 18.27 16.21 19.99
CA GLY A 246 18.85 15.92 21.29
C GLY A 246 20.30 16.40 21.38
N GLU A 247 20.56 17.12 22.47
CA GLU A 247 21.77 17.83 22.87
C GLU A 247 23.14 17.17 22.60
N LEU A 248 24.08 18.05 22.22
CA LEU A 248 25.52 17.81 22.17
C LEU A 248 26.07 17.52 23.57
N SER A 249 26.70 16.35 23.75
CA SER A 249 27.58 16.06 24.89
C SER A 249 29.00 15.85 24.39
N ASP A 250 29.87 16.77 24.79
CA ASP A 250 31.30 16.84 24.49
C ASP A 250 32.08 15.79 25.30
N GLY A 251 32.80 14.91 24.59
CA GLY A 251 33.57 13.79 25.12
C GLY A 251 35.00 13.82 24.58
N SER A 252 35.90 14.32 25.41
CA SER A 252 37.32 14.58 25.14
C SER A 252 38.21 13.33 25.05
N ALA A 253 39.28 13.50 24.25
CA ALA A 253 40.60 12.85 24.27
C ALA A 253 40.78 11.51 23.53
N VAL A 254 41.67 11.49 22.53
CA VAL A 254 43.12 11.22 22.72
C VAL A 254 43.93 11.68 21.52
N ALA A 255 45.05 12.35 21.82
CA ALA A 255 46.05 12.79 20.87
C ALA A 255 47.14 11.72 20.70
N GLU A 256 47.56 11.47 19.46
CA GLU A 256 48.94 11.06 19.18
C GLU A 256 49.48 11.85 17.99
N ALA A 257 50.52 12.62 18.28
CA ALA A 257 51.30 13.38 17.33
C ALA A 257 52.48 12.54 16.85
N THR A 258 52.67 12.46 15.53
CA THR A 258 54.02 12.35 14.96
C THR A 258 54.14 13.38 13.83
N ALA A 259 55.18 14.20 13.93
CA ALA A 259 55.39 15.38 13.12
C ALA A 259 56.54 15.20 12.12
N SER A 260 56.48 16.02 11.06
CA SER A 260 57.58 16.69 10.33
C SER A 260 57.99 16.14 8.95
N PRO A 261 58.57 16.98 8.04
CA PRO A 261 58.29 18.42 7.80
C PRO A 261 58.45 18.93 6.32
N THR A 262 58.16 20.24 6.15
CA THR A 262 58.59 21.22 5.08
C THR A 262 57.83 21.17 3.74
N ALA A 263 57.47 22.27 3.07
CA ALA A 263 58.16 23.56 2.95
C ALA A 263 57.22 24.77 2.84
N ALA A 264 57.74 25.91 3.30
CA ALA A 264 57.13 27.23 3.36
C ALA A 264 57.20 27.99 2.02
N VAL A 265 56.26 28.91 1.82
CA VAL A 265 56.54 30.21 1.21
C VAL A 265 55.62 31.28 1.84
N GLU A 266 56.22 32.21 2.56
CA GLU A 266 55.69 33.54 2.90
C GLU A 266 56.19 34.49 1.77
N SER A 267 55.66 35.68 1.44
CA SER A 267 54.93 36.76 2.12
C SER A 267 54.37 37.73 1.00
N PRO A 268 54.04 39.02 1.22
CA PRO A 268 52.93 39.64 1.99
C PRO A 268 52.23 40.81 1.22
N VAL A 269 51.48 41.65 1.98
CA VAL A 269 50.99 43.05 1.78
C VAL A 269 49.86 43.30 0.77
N GLU A 270 48.82 44.11 1.03
CA GLU A 270 48.71 45.34 1.85
C GLU A 270 47.27 45.55 2.38
N ASN A 271 47.15 46.19 3.55
CA ASN A 271 45.92 46.75 4.12
C ASN A 271 45.71 48.17 3.56
N GLU A 272 44.46 48.54 3.26
CA GLU A 272 43.99 49.92 3.37
C GLU A 272 42.59 49.91 4.00
N ASP A 273 42.55 50.42 5.23
CA ASP A 273 41.37 50.97 5.89
C ASP A 273 40.87 52.19 5.09
N ASP A 274 39.54 52.36 4.96
CA ASP A 274 38.96 53.69 4.96
C ASP A 274 37.58 53.69 5.63
N ASP A 275 37.49 54.56 6.63
CA ASP A 275 36.35 54.93 7.45
C ASP A 275 35.26 55.65 6.64
N ALA A 276 34.00 55.56 7.09
CA ALA A 276 33.12 56.71 7.33
C ALA A 276 31.63 56.30 7.41
N GLU A 277 31.19 56.07 8.65
CA GLU A 277 30.13 56.79 9.36
C GLU A 277 29.03 57.61 8.61
N GLU A 278 27.86 57.54 9.26
CA GLU A 278 26.77 58.51 9.36
C GLU A 278 25.62 58.62 8.32
N ARG A 279 24.46 58.16 8.81
CA ARG A 279 23.15 58.87 8.92
C ARG A 279 22.47 59.32 7.62
N ASN A 280 21.25 58.79 7.39
CA ASN A 280 20.09 59.69 7.40
C ASN A 280 18.75 59.02 7.72
N ARG A 281 17.99 59.71 8.56
CA ARG A 281 16.62 59.45 8.99
C ARG A 281 15.73 60.38 8.17
N GLY A 282 14.64 59.90 7.58
CA GLY A 282 13.73 60.76 6.81
C GLY A 282 12.35 60.15 6.64
N GLU A 283 11.42 60.61 7.46
CA GLU A 283 9.97 60.43 7.36
C GLU A 283 9.37 61.05 6.08
N GLY A 284 8.22 60.51 5.67
CA GLY A 284 7.08 61.33 5.25
C GLY A 284 6.66 61.28 3.78
N GLY A 285 5.38 60.99 3.54
CA GLY A 285 4.69 61.50 2.36
C GLY A 285 3.66 60.57 1.71
N GLU A 286 2.45 60.54 2.25
CA GLU A 286 1.22 60.17 1.55
C GLU A 286 1.06 60.93 0.22
N LYS A 287 0.60 60.25 -0.84
CA LYS A 287 -0.35 60.87 -1.82
C LYS A 287 -1.33 59.84 -2.39
N LYS A 288 -2.59 60.27 -2.28
CA LYS A 288 -3.87 59.73 -2.76
C LYS A 288 -4.10 60.10 -4.23
N ALA A 289 -4.68 59.18 -5.01
CA ALA A 289 -5.53 59.41 -6.20
C ALA A 289 -6.15 58.04 -6.52
N GLU A 290 -7.43 57.73 -6.32
CA GLU A 290 -8.69 58.39 -6.65
C GLU A 290 -8.76 58.81 -8.13
N SER A 291 -9.28 57.90 -8.96
CA SER A 291 -10.08 58.28 -10.12
C SER A 291 -11.20 57.26 -10.32
N ASP A 292 -12.41 57.74 -10.09
CA ASP A 292 -13.66 57.21 -10.60
C ASP A 292 -13.62 56.96 -12.10
N ARG A 293 -14.38 55.93 -12.55
CA ARG A 293 -15.25 56.03 -13.73
C ARG A 293 -16.31 54.92 -13.74
N THR A 294 -17.52 55.33 -13.33
CA THR A 294 -18.81 54.70 -13.56
C THR A 294 -19.28 54.87 -15.00
N THR A 295 -19.85 53.82 -15.61
CA THR A 295 -21.12 53.77 -16.41
C THR A 295 -21.22 52.37 -17.06
N GLN A 296 -22.07 51.46 -16.56
CA GLN A 296 -23.51 51.25 -16.82
C GLN A 296 -23.87 50.54 -18.14
N SER A 297 -24.59 49.41 -17.96
CA SER A 297 -25.71 48.89 -18.78
C SER A 297 -25.31 48.30 -20.16
N THR A 298 -25.82 47.19 -20.70
CA THR A 298 -27.06 46.38 -20.59
C THR A 298 -26.74 45.10 -21.43
N LEU A 299 -27.27 43.88 -21.28
CA LEU A 299 -28.63 43.41 -21.52
C LEU A 299 -28.52 41.87 -21.51
N TRP A 300 -29.37 41.17 -20.76
CA TRP A 300 -29.54 39.72 -20.86
C TRP A 300 -30.63 39.41 -21.90
N ASP A 301 -30.47 38.28 -22.59
CA ASP A 301 -31.55 37.52 -23.24
C ASP A 301 -31.82 36.27 -22.38
#